data_AF-A0A6F9CE72-F1
#
_entry.id   AF-A0A6F9CE72-F1
#
_cell.length_a   1.000
_cell.length_b   1.000
_cell.length_c   1.000
_cell.angle_alpha   90.00
_cell.angle_beta   90.00
_cell.angle_gamma   90.00
#
_symmetry.space_group_name_H-M   'P 1'
#
loop_
_entity.id
_entity.type
_entity.pdbx_description
1 polymer ?
#
loop_
_entity_poly.entity_id
_entity_poly.type
_entity_poly.pdbx_seq_one_letter_code
_entity_poly.pdbx_strand_id
1 'polypeptide(L)'
;MSCSMRSLVEDDDRYLKSFQLFLERSSEHQCMQDFIHGILPDILASIGEGKANLNMMGVGSGAVTFYQSLLDRNGKLLIILVSGESGWGKLWRTFRTQLCNTEISQCVTTGDIKAYLESKTVSYQSYKLPSQMDITECFTEGDQRGELLLDFLTEVLNFSSTAPPELKRGVLDLLKTPDCSKEVDGRVIFNNTLEVLVVDPLQ
;
A
#
# COMPACT_ATOMS: atom_id res chain seq x y z
N MET A 1 -19.99 -21.24 14.32
CA MET A 1 -18.78 -20.73 15.00
C MET A 1 -18.19 -19.67 14.10
N SER A 2 -18.25 -18.40 14.48
CA SER A 2 -17.52 -17.36 13.73
C SER A 2 -16.03 -17.55 14.02
N CYS A 3 -15.28 -18.03 13.04
CA CYS A 3 -13.83 -17.94 13.11
C CYS A 3 -13.50 -16.46 12.99
N SER A 4 -13.16 -15.81 14.10
CA SER A 4 -12.65 -14.45 14.07
C SER A 4 -11.25 -14.54 13.46
N MET A 5 -11.12 -14.20 12.19
CA MET A 5 -9.81 -14.06 11.55
C MET A 5 -9.01 -13.01 12.34
N ARG A 6 -7.78 -13.37 12.71
CA ARG A 6 -6.88 -12.49 13.46
C ARG A 6 -6.06 -11.66 12.50
N SER A 7 -5.70 -10.45 12.89
CA SER A 7 -4.87 -9.60 12.04
C SER A 7 -3.42 -10.11 12.00
N LEU A 8 -2.77 -10.01 10.84
CA LEU A 8 -1.36 -10.38 10.67
C LEU A 8 -0.44 -9.62 11.63
N VAL A 9 -0.75 -8.35 11.94
CA VAL A 9 0.05 -7.52 12.85
C VAL A 9 -0.01 -7.95 14.32
N GLU A 10 -0.85 -8.93 14.66
CA GLU A 10 -0.87 -9.53 16.00
C GLU A 10 0.24 -10.57 16.19
N ASP A 11 1.00 -10.91 15.15
CA ASP A 11 2.12 -11.84 15.17
C ASP A 11 3.32 -11.20 14.45
N ASP A 12 4.19 -10.54 15.23
CA ASP A 12 5.34 -9.78 14.72
C ASP A 12 6.28 -10.64 13.86
N ASP A 13 6.56 -11.87 14.28
CA ASP A 13 7.47 -12.78 13.57
C ASP A 13 6.90 -13.17 12.20
N ARG A 14 5.60 -13.45 12.15
CA ARG A 14 4.91 -13.79 10.91
C ARG A 14 4.79 -12.58 9.99
N TYR A 15 4.41 -11.43 10.55
CA TYR A 15 4.36 -10.16 9.82
C TYR A 15 5.71 -9.83 9.18
N LEU A 16 6.81 -9.90 9.94
CA LEU A 16 8.16 -9.61 9.44
C LEU A 16 8.57 -10.55 8.31
N LYS A 17 8.26 -11.86 8.42
CA LYS A 17 8.54 -12.83 7.35
C LYS A 17 7.74 -12.54 6.08
N SER A 18 6.44 -12.27 6.23
CA SER A 18 5.56 -11.90 5.12
C SER A 18 6.01 -10.61 4.44
N PHE A 19 6.37 -9.59 5.23
CA PHE A 19 6.86 -8.31 4.72
C PHE A 19 8.22 -8.44 3.99
N GLN A 20 9.17 -9.21 4.55
CA GLN A 20 10.45 -9.47 3.89
C GLN A 20 10.25 -10.20 2.56
N LEU A 21 9.36 -11.19 2.52
CA LEU A 21 9.03 -11.90 1.29
C LEU A 21 8.35 -10.98 0.26
N PHE A 22 7.46 -10.09 0.70
CA PHE A 22 6.90 -9.05 -0.16
C PHE A 22 7.99 -8.18 -0.80
N LEU A 23 8.98 -7.72 -0.02
CA LEU A 23 10.10 -6.93 -0.55
C LEU A 23 10.97 -7.73 -1.52
N GLU A 24 11.22 -9.02 -1.25
CA GLU A 24 11.96 -9.92 -2.14
C GLU A 24 11.21 -10.14 -3.47
N ARG A 25 9.89 -10.19 -3.44
CA ARG A 25 9.03 -10.54 -4.58
C ARG A 25 8.44 -9.36 -5.32
N SER A 26 8.75 -8.13 -4.89
CA SER A 26 8.22 -6.92 -5.50
C SER A 26 9.33 -6.01 -6.01
N SER A 27 8.93 -5.09 -6.90
CA SER A 27 9.76 -3.96 -7.30
C SER A 27 9.61 -2.76 -6.36
N GLU A 28 9.18 -2.96 -5.11
CA GLU A 28 8.91 -1.89 -4.14
C GLU A 28 10.15 -0.98 -3.96
N HIS A 29 11.29 -1.56 -3.62
CA HIS A 29 12.53 -0.81 -3.44
C HIS A 29 13.02 -0.14 -4.72
N GLN A 30 12.92 -0.82 -5.87
CA GLN A 30 13.33 -0.25 -7.15
C GLN A 30 12.48 0.97 -7.49
N CYS A 31 11.18 0.85 -7.33
CA CYS A 31 10.24 1.93 -7.59
C CYS A 31 10.48 3.15 -6.69
N MET A 32 10.80 2.90 -5.41
CA MET A 32 11.20 3.94 -4.49
C MET A 32 12.55 4.59 -4.84
N GLN A 33 13.53 3.82 -5.32
CA GLN A 33 14.80 4.37 -5.81
C GLN A 33 14.58 5.26 -7.05
N ASP A 34 13.75 4.82 -8.00
CA ASP A 34 13.43 5.60 -9.20
C ASP A 34 12.76 6.93 -8.83
N PHE A 35 11.86 6.93 -7.84
CA PHE A 35 11.28 8.15 -7.29
C PHE A 35 12.33 9.08 -6.67
N ILE A 36 13.21 8.53 -5.82
CA ILE A 36 14.27 9.27 -5.11
C ILE A 36 15.26 9.92 -6.08
N HIS A 37 15.59 9.23 -7.17
CA HIS A 37 16.56 9.72 -8.15
C HIS A 37 15.94 10.58 -9.25
N GLY A 38 14.66 10.36 -9.57
CA GLY A 38 13.97 11.07 -10.65
C GLY A 38 13.18 12.30 -10.19
N ILE A 39 12.22 12.11 -9.28
CA ILE A 39 11.18 13.11 -8.98
C ILE A 39 11.49 13.87 -7.68
N LEU A 40 11.97 13.16 -6.66
CA LEU A 40 12.26 13.75 -5.36
C LEU A 40 13.22 14.95 -5.41
N PRO A 41 14.29 14.97 -6.24
CA PRO A 41 15.22 16.10 -6.26
C PRO A 41 14.53 17.43 -6.64
N ASP A 42 13.63 17.41 -7.61
CA ASP A 42 12.89 18.60 -8.06
C ASP A 42 11.92 19.09 -6.97
N ILE A 43 11.26 18.16 -6.26
CA ILE A 43 10.42 18.49 -5.10
C ILE A 43 11.27 19.17 -4.03
N LEU A 44 12.41 18.58 -3.66
CA LEU A 44 13.29 19.12 -2.62
C LEU A 44 13.88 20.48 -3.00
N ALA A 45 14.24 20.67 -4.28
CA ALA A 45 14.70 21.95 -4.79
C ALA A 45 13.65 23.05 -4.58
N SER A 46 12.37 22.76 -4.83
CA SER A 46 11.28 23.72 -4.62
C SER A 46 11.07 24.09 -3.14
N ILE A 47 11.37 23.19 -2.21
CA ILE A 47 11.22 23.43 -0.75
C ILE A 47 12.39 24.26 -0.21
N GLY A 48 13.59 23.98 -0.73
CA GLY A 48 14.85 24.60 -0.30
C GLY A 48 15.13 25.98 -0.87
N GLU A 49 14.33 26.44 -1.84
CA GLU A 49 14.54 27.74 -2.49
C GLU A 49 14.59 28.89 -1.45
N GLY A 50 15.72 29.60 -1.41
CA GLY A 50 15.95 30.70 -0.47
C GLY A 50 16.19 30.30 0.99
N LYS A 51 16.35 29.01 1.31
CA LYS A 51 16.57 28.51 2.68
C LYS A 51 18.00 28.00 2.89
N ALA A 52 18.56 28.30 4.06
CA ALA A 52 19.88 27.81 4.47
C ALA A 52 19.87 26.37 5.01
N ASN A 53 18.70 25.88 5.45
CA ASN A 53 18.52 24.54 6.01
C ASN A 53 17.17 23.96 5.56
N LEU A 54 17.11 22.63 5.40
CA LEU A 54 15.89 21.87 5.14
C LEU A 54 15.54 21.03 6.36
N ASN A 55 14.36 21.24 6.92
CA ASN A 55 13.83 20.43 8.01
C ASN A 55 12.99 19.28 7.44
N MET A 56 13.26 18.06 7.86
CA MET A 56 12.54 16.85 7.43
C MET A 56 12.01 16.09 8.64
N MET A 57 10.78 15.63 8.56
CA MET A 57 10.15 14.76 9.56
C MET A 57 9.62 13.51 8.88
N GLY A 58 10.08 12.34 9.32
CA GLY A 58 9.53 11.04 8.90
C GLY A 58 8.41 10.62 9.84
N VAL A 59 7.28 10.18 9.27
CA VAL A 59 6.08 9.83 10.04
C VAL A 59 5.50 8.52 9.51
N GLY A 60 5.19 7.58 10.41
CA GLY A 60 4.49 6.33 10.09
C GLY A 60 3.00 6.29 10.50
N SER A 61 2.29 7.44 10.54
CA SER A 61 0.91 7.53 11.02
C SER A 61 0.00 8.38 10.12
N GLY A 62 -1.29 8.03 10.05
CA GLY A 62 -2.28 8.61 9.13
C GLY A 62 -2.87 9.97 9.51
N ALA A 63 -2.23 10.75 10.39
CA ALA A 63 -2.76 12.05 10.83
C ALA A 63 -2.45 13.20 9.84
N VAL A 64 -2.88 13.05 8.59
CA VAL A 64 -2.54 13.95 7.46
C VAL A 64 -2.75 15.44 7.81
N THR A 65 -3.91 15.81 8.36
CA THR A 65 -4.22 17.21 8.70
C THR A 65 -3.28 17.79 9.75
N PHE A 66 -2.92 17.00 10.75
CA PHE A 66 -2.00 17.44 11.79
C PHE A 66 -0.64 17.75 11.18
N TYR A 67 -0.06 16.82 10.41
CA TYR A 67 1.25 17.05 9.78
C TYR A 67 1.23 18.16 8.72
N GLN A 68 0.13 18.30 7.98
CA GLN A 68 -0.06 19.41 7.05
C GLN A 68 -0.04 20.77 7.77
N SER A 69 -0.63 20.87 8.96
CA SER A 69 -0.63 22.11 9.77
C SER A 69 0.75 22.51 10.31
N LEU A 70 1.71 21.58 10.33
CA LEU A 70 3.08 21.83 10.76
C LEU A 70 3.98 22.33 9.63
N LEU A 71 3.47 22.42 8.39
CA LEU A 71 4.25 22.84 7.24
C LEU A 71 4.46 24.36 7.26
N ASP A 72 5.71 24.79 7.08
CA ASP A 72 6.03 26.18 6.75
C ASP A 72 5.44 26.58 5.38
N ARG A 73 5.47 27.88 5.07
CA ARG A 73 4.91 28.48 3.82
C ARG A 73 5.28 27.78 2.50
N ASN A 74 6.46 27.14 2.44
CA ASN A 74 6.95 26.37 1.28
C ASN A 74 7.17 24.88 1.60
N GLY A 75 6.77 24.43 2.79
CA GLY A 75 6.86 23.03 3.19
C GLY A 75 5.97 22.17 2.31
N LYS A 76 6.30 20.88 2.20
CA LYS A 76 5.48 19.89 1.51
C LYS A 76 5.28 18.69 2.43
N LEU A 77 4.09 18.12 2.42
CA LEU A 77 3.83 16.81 2.98
C LEU A 77 3.85 15.78 1.85
N LEU A 78 4.78 14.84 1.92
CA LEU A 78 4.83 13.69 1.02
C LEU A 78 4.10 12.51 1.68
N ILE A 79 3.12 11.95 0.97
CA ILE A 79 2.40 10.75 1.36
C ILE A 79 2.65 9.70 0.28
N ILE A 80 3.22 8.56 0.67
CA ILE A 80 3.49 7.44 -0.24
C ILE A 80 2.65 6.27 0.23
N LEU A 81 1.81 5.76 -0.65
CA LEU A 81 0.90 4.64 -0.36
C LEU A 81 0.60 3.89 -1.64
N VAL A 82 0.02 2.70 -1.52
CA VAL A 82 -0.51 1.97 -2.66
C VAL A 82 -1.59 2.79 -3.37
N SER A 83 -1.56 2.77 -4.70
CA SER A 83 -2.50 3.51 -5.53
C SER A 83 -3.93 2.97 -5.36
N GLY A 84 -4.93 3.85 -5.40
CA GLY A 84 -6.34 3.43 -5.48
C GLY A 84 -6.68 2.61 -6.74
N GLU A 85 -5.85 2.69 -7.77
CA GLU A 85 -5.95 1.91 -9.01
C GLU A 85 -5.07 0.65 -9.02
N SER A 86 -4.36 0.37 -7.93
CA SER A 86 -3.57 -0.84 -7.78
C SER A 86 -4.45 -2.07 -7.52
N GLY A 87 -3.85 -3.25 -7.59
CA GLY A 87 -4.54 -4.49 -7.20
C GLY A 87 -5.00 -4.46 -5.74
N TRP A 88 -4.32 -3.71 -4.87
CA TRP A 88 -4.70 -3.50 -3.47
C TRP A 88 -6.05 -2.80 -3.37
N GLY A 89 -6.23 -1.70 -4.12
CA GLY A 89 -7.49 -0.96 -4.14
C GLY A 89 -8.67 -1.83 -4.56
N LYS A 90 -8.48 -2.74 -5.53
CA LYS A 90 -9.51 -3.69 -5.92
C LYS A 90 -9.76 -4.74 -4.85
N LEU A 91 -8.71 -5.36 -4.32
CA LEU A 91 -8.79 -6.41 -3.29
C LEU A 91 -9.53 -5.92 -2.05
N TRP A 92 -9.03 -4.83 -1.47
CA TRP A 92 -9.58 -4.27 -0.24
C TRP A 92 -10.99 -3.70 -0.43
N ARG A 93 -11.31 -3.09 -1.57
CA ARG A 93 -12.69 -2.65 -1.84
C ARG A 93 -13.66 -3.82 -1.95
N THR A 94 -13.22 -4.93 -2.54
CA THR A 94 -14.09 -6.11 -2.76
C THR A 94 -14.38 -6.86 -1.47
N PHE A 95 -13.34 -7.08 -0.65
CA PHE A 95 -13.45 -7.92 0.55
C PHE A 95 -13.34 -7.13 1.87
N ARG A 96 -13.54 -5.80 1.85
CA ARG A 96 -13.32 -4.91 3.01
C ARG A 96 -13.99 -5.41 4.29
N THR A 97 -15.27 -5.78 4.18
CA THR A 97 -16.10 -6.19 5.31
C THR A 97 -15.77 -7.59 5.82
N GLN A 98 -15.02 -8.37 5.03
CA GLN A 98 -14.63 -9.73 5.33
C GLN A 98 -13.19 -9.79 5.85
N LEU A 99 -12.29 -8.94 5.36
CA LEU A 99 -10.86 -8.93 5.72
C LEU A 99 -10.51 -7.93 6.81
N CYS A 100 -11.03 -6.69 6.74
CA CYS A 100 -10.55 -5.62 7.62
C CYS A 100 -11.22 -5.75 9.00
N ASN A 101 -10.42 -5.92 10.05
CA ASN A 101 -10.88 -5.80 11.43
C ASN A 101 -11.04 -4.31 11.78
N THR A 102 -12.16 -3.91 12.36
CA THR A 102 -12.56 -2.49 12.50
C THR A 102 -11.66 -1.65 13.41
N GLU A 103 -10.73 -2.27 14.13
CA GLU A 103 -9.89 -1.61 15.13
C GLU A 103 -8.63 -0.96 14.53
N ILE A 104 -8.14 -1.43 13.39
CA ILE A 104 -6.96 -0.86 12.70
C ILE A 104 -7.33 -0.64 11.24
N SER A 105 -7.19 0.59 10.75
CA SER A 105 -7.51 0.96 9.36
C SER A 105 -6.48 0.40 8.38
N GLN A 106 -6.48 -0.91 8.15
CA GLN A 106 -5.48 -1.66 7.37
C GLN A 106 -5.70 -1.62 5.84
N CYS A 107 -6.73 -0.90 5.37
CA CYS A 107 -7.24 -1.00 4.02
C CYS A 107 -7.42 0.39 3.39
N VAL A 108 -6.36 1.21 3.37
CA VAL A 108 -6.36 2.60 2.89
C VAL A 108 -5.46 2.72 1.67
N THR A 109 -5.94 3.38 0.62
CA THR A 109 -5.18 3.69 -0.59
C THR A 109 -5.04 5.20 -0.78
N THR A 110 -4.21 5.63 -1.72
CA THR A 110 -4.20 7.05 -2.13
C THR A 110 -5.57 7.52 -2.64
N GLY A 111 -6.43 6.63 -3.15
CA GLY A 111 -7.79 6.99 -3.55
C GLY A 111 -8.61 7.54 -2.38
N ASP A 112 -8.47 6.94 -1.20
CA ASP A 112 -9.14 7.40 0.03
C ASP A 112 -8.58 8.75 0.49
N ILE A 113 -7.26 8.93 0.42
CA ILE A 113 -6.59 10.19 0.78
C ILE A 113 -6.96 11.31 -0.19
N LYS A 114 -7.00 11.05 -1.50
CA LYS A 114 -7.43 12.01 -2.53
C LYS A 114 -8.86 12.47 -2.29
N ALA A 115 -9.80 11.53 -2.08
CA ALA A 115 -11.19 11.86 -1.77
C ALA A 115 -11.29 12.72 -0.50
N TYR A 116 -10.48 12.44 0.52
CA TYR A 116 -10.41 13.26 1.73
C TYR A 116 -9.88 14.68 1.43
N LEU A 117 -8.76 14.82 0.73
CA LEU A 117 -8.16 16.12 0.38
C LEU A 117 -9.11 16.97 -0.47
N GLU A 118 -9.77 16.34 -1.45
CA GLU A 118 -10.78 16.97 -2.30
C GLU A 118 -11.98 17.47 -1.48
N SER A 119 -12.46 16.69 -0.51
CA SER A 119 -13.53 17.12 0.41
C SER A 119 -13.16 18.35 1.25
N LYS A 120 -11.86 18.61 1.42
CA LYS A 120 -11.29 19.76 2.12
C LYS A 120 -10.83 20.88 1.17
N THR A 121 -11.01 20.71 -0.14
CA THR A 121 -10.52 21.66 -1.17
C THR A 121 -9.00 21.91 -1.05
N VAL A 122 -8.26 20.89 -0.62
CA VAL A 122 -6.80 20.95 -0.50
C VAL A 122 -6.18 20.52 -1.83
N SER A 123 -5.31 21.37 -2.39
CA SER A 123 -4.56 21.06 -3.60
C SER A 123 -3.40 20.09 -3.31
N TYR A 124 -3.18 19.18 -4.25
CA TYR A 124 -2.09 18.21 -4.20
C TYR A 124 -1.59 17.89 -5.60
N GLN A 125 -0.32 17.49 -5.70
CA GLN A 125 0.23 16.84 -6.90
C GLN A 125 0.28 15.34 -6.67
N SER A 126 0.22 14.55 -7.75
CA SER A 126 0.16 13.09 -7.68
C SER A 126 1.10 12.48 -8.70
N TYR A 127 1.94 11.55 -8.25
CA TYR A 127 2.93 10.85 -9.06
C TYR A 127 2.72 9.35 -8.92
N LYS A 128 2.33 8.69 -10.01
CA LYS A 128 2.20 7.23 -10.05
C LYS A 128 3.58 6.59 -10.18
N LEU A 129 3.75 5.53 -9.41
CA LEU A 129 5.00 4.81 -9.24
C LEU A 129 4.72 3.33 -9.59
N PRO A 130 4.83 2.95 -10.88
CA PRO A 130 4.53 1.60 -11.32
C PRO A 130 5.39 0.58 -10.58
N SER A 131 4.73 -0.36 -9.92
CA SER A 131 5.39 -1.43 -9.17
C SER A 131 4.62 -2.72 -9.34
N GLN A 132 5.32 -3.84 -9.21
CA GLN A 132 4.83 -5.18 -9.47
C GLN A 132 5.23 -6.09 -8.32
N MET A 133 4.44 -7.13 -8.09
CA MET A 133 4.71 -8.15 -7.08
C MET A 133 4.39 -9.52 -7.68
N ASP A 134 5.33 -10.46 -7.64
CA ASP A 134 5.13 -11.82 -8.12
C ASP A 134 4.42 -12.65 -7.04
N ILE A 135 3.18 -13.03 -7.32
CA ILE A 135 2.29 -13.76 -6.41
C ILE A 135 2.01 -15.19 -6.89
N THR A 136 2.85 -15.73 -7.76
CA THR A 136 2.63 -17.02 -8.42
C THR A 136 2.41 -18.15 -7.40
N GLU A 137 3.19 -18.18 -6.33
CA GLU A 137 3.11 -19.21 -5.30
C GLU A 137 1.80 -19.19 -4.52
N CYS A 138 1.05 -18.08 -4.49
CA CYS A 138 -0.27 -18.00 -3.87
C CYS A 138 -1.29 -19.01 -4.45
N PHE A 139 -1.01 -19.51 -5.66
CA PHE A 139 -1.88 -20.46 -6.37
C PHE A 139 -1.38 -21.90 -6.31
N THR A 140 -0.31 -22.17 -5.57
CA THR A 140 0.22 -23.51 -5.34
C THR A 140 -0.16 -23.95 -3.93
N GLU A 141 -1.03 -24.95 -3.82
CA GLU A 141 -1.53 -25.43 -2.53
C GLU A 141 -0.40 -25.93 -1.63
N GLY A 142 -0.30 -25.38 -0.41
CA GLY A 142 0.70 -25.77 0.58
C GLY A 142 2.08 -25.14 0.40
N ASP A 143 2.27 -24.30 -0.62
CA ASP A 143 3.51 -23.55 -0.81
C ASP A 143 3.70 -22.51 0.30
N GLN A 144 4.77 -22.66 1.09
CA GLN A 144 5.01 -21.82 2.26
C GLN A 144 5.18 -20.33 1.92
N ARG A 145 5.74 -20.02 0.75
CA ARG A 145 5.90 -18.63 0.29
C ARG A 145 4.54 -18.08 -0.13
N GLY A 146 3.77 -18.88 -0.86
CA GLY A 146 2.37 -18.56 -1.21
C GLY A 146 1.51 -18.25 0.00
N GLU A 147 1.62 -19.07 1.06
CA GLU A 147 0.87 -18.84 2.30
C GLU A 147 1.27 -17.52 3.00
N LEU A 148 2.57 -17.20 3.07
CA LEU A 148 3.03 -15.93 3.63
C LEU A 148 2.59 -14.72 2.81
N LEU A 149 2.56 -14.84 1.49
CA LEU A 149 2.09 -13.78 0.59
C LEU A 149 0.58 -13.58 0.70
N LEU A 150 -0.20 -14.66 0.86
CA LEU A 150 -1.64 -14.56 1.08
C LEU A 150 -1.96 -13.88 2.41
N ASP A 151 -1.22 -14.20 3.47
CA ASP A 151 -1.34 -13.50 4.74
C ASP A 151 -1.08 -11.99 4.58
N PHE A 152 -0.04 -11.63 3.83
CA PHE A 152 0.30 -10.22 3.57
C PHE A 152 -0.78 -9.51 2.75
N LEU A 153 -1.21 -10.09 1.63
CA LEU A 153 -2.23 -9.50 0.75
C LEU A 153 -3.56 -9.26 1.48
N THR A 154 -3.90 -10.15 2.41
CA THR A 154 -5.17 -10.11 3.13
C THR A 154 -5.10 -9.43 4.48
N GLU A 155 -3.89 -9.14 4.98
CA GLU A 155 -3.60 -8.68 6.34
C GLU A 155 -4.19 -9.59 7.44
N VAL A 156 -4.38 -10.88 7.11
CA VAL A 156 -4.96 -11.90 7.98
C VAL A 156 -3.92 -12.97 8.32
N LEU A 157 -3.79 -13.26 9.60
CA LEU A 157 -2.87 -14.28 10.11
C LEU A 157 -3.35 -15.69 9.71
N ASN A 158 -2.49 -16.43 9.01
CA ASN A 158 -2.75 -17.78 8.49
C ASN A 158 -4.02 -17.88 7.61
N PHE A 159 -4.24 -16.89 6.75
CA PHE A 159 -5.45 -16.67 5.96
C PHE A 159 -5.99 -17.96 5.31
N SER A 160 -5.16 -18.70 4.59
CA SER A 160 -5.57 -19.91 3.88
C SER A 160 -6.16 -21.01 4.76
N SER A 161 -5.80 -21.03 6.04
CA SER A 161 -6.24 -22.04 7.01
C SER A 161 -7.40 -21.56 7.89
N THR A 162 -7.56 -20.25 8.04
CA THR A 162 -8.55 -19.64 8.94
C THR A 162 -9.75 -19.05 8.19
N ALA A 163 -9.57 -18.63 6.94
CA ALA A 163 -10.62 -18.04 6.13
C ALA A 163 -11.71 -19.07 5.76
N PRO A 164 -12.99 -18.65 5.72
CA PRO A 164 -14.05 -19.45 5.12
C PRO A 164 -13.66 -19.87 3.68
N PRO A 165 -13.93 -21.11 3.25
CA PRO A 165 -13.53 -21.60 1.92
C PRO A 165 -14.00 -20.69 0.77
N GLU A 166 -15.20 -20.13 0.91
CA GLU A 166 -15.78 -19.19 -0.05
C GLU A 166 -15.00 -17.88 -0.15
N LEU A 167 -14.51 -17.35 0.97
CA LEU A 167 -13.68 -16.16 1.00
C LEU A 167 -12.30 -16.44 0.39
N LYS A 168 -11.66 -17.55 0.76
CA LYS A 168 -10.38 -17.96 0.18
C LYS A 168 -10.47 -18.09 -1.33
N ARG A 169 -11.49 -18.79 -1.83
CA ARG A 169 -11.74 -18.92 -3.28
C ARG A 169 -11.95 -17.55 -3.93
N GLY A 170 -12.82 -16.72 -3.36
CA GLY A 170 -13.10 -15.38 -3.88
C GLY A 170 -11.85 -14.50 -3.98
N VAL A 171 -10.98 -14.53 -2.96
CA VAL A 171 -9.71 -13.79 -2.97
C VAL A 171 -8.79 -14.31 -4.07
N LEU A 172 -8.58 -15.62 -4.16
CA LEU A 172 -7.72 -16.22 -5.19
C LEU A 172 -8.24 -15.94 -6.61
N ASP A 173 -9.54 -16.04 -6.82
CA ASP A 173 -10.18 -15.74 -8.10
C ASP A 173 -9.96 -14.27 -8.48
N LEU A 174 -10.19 -13.34 -7.54
CA LEU A 174 -9.98 -11.91 -7.76
C LEU A 174 -8.51 -11.59 -8.08
N LEU A 175 -7.56 -12.19 -7.35
CA LEU A 175 -6.13 -11.97 -7.57
C LEU A 175 -5.67 -12.36 -8.97
N LYS A 176 -6.34 -13.30 -9.65
CA LYS A 176 -6.04 -13.65 -11.05
C LYS A 176 -6.71 -12.74 -12.08
N THR A 177 -7.64 -11.89 -11.68
CA THR A 177 -8.34 -11.01 -12.62
C THR A 177 -7.40 -9.92 -13.15
N PRO A 178 -7.64 -9.40 -14.37
CA PRO A 178 -6.91 -8.26 -14.93
C PRO A 178 -6.95 -6.99 -14.09
N ASP A 179 -7.94 -6.87 -13.18
CA ASP A 179 -8.05 -5.75 -12.25
C ASP A 179 -6.96 -5.78 -11.16
N CYS A 180 -6.44 -6.98 -10.83
CA CYS A 180 -5.44 -7.16 -9.78
C CYS A 180 -4.07 -7.54 -10.33
N SER A 181 -4.02 -8.42 -11.34
CA SER A 181 -2.78 -9.01 -11.83
C SER A 181 -2.78 -9.22 -13.33
N LYS A 182 -1.60 -9.49 -13.88
CA LYS A 182 -1.40 -9.94 -15.26
C LYS A 182 -0.55 -11.20 -15.26
N GLU A 183 -0.76 -12.06 -16.25
CA GLU A 183 0.13 -13.20 -16.47
C GLU A 183 1.30 -12.81 -17.38
N VAL A 184 2.53 -13.12 -16.97
CA VAL A 184 3.75 -12.86 -17.73
C VAL A 184 4.67 -14.07 -17.61
N ASP A 185 4.96 -14.75 -18.72
CA ASP A 185 5.83 -15.92 -18.77
C ASP A 185 5.43 -17.02 -17.75
N GLY A 186 4.12 -17.28 -17.62
CA GLY A 186 3.57 -18.26 -16.68
C GLY A 186 3.58 -17.82 -15.21
N ARG A 187 3.96 -16.58 -14.91
CA ARG A 187 3.91 -15.98 -13.57
C ARG A 187 2.74 -15.04 -13.42
N VAL A 188 2.16 -14.98 -12.22
CA VAL A 188 1.07 -14.05 -11.88
C VAL A 188 1.67 -12.80 -11.23
N ILE A 189 1.66 -11.70 -11.97
CA ILE A 189 2.27 -10.44 -11.57
C ILE A 189 1.18 -9.47 -11.10
N PHE A 190 1.10 -9.30 -9.79
CA PHE A 190 0.18 -8.39 -9.13
C PHE A 190 0.57 -6.93 -9.33
N ASN A 191 -0.43 -6.09 -9.55
CA ASN A 191 -0.30 -4.64 -9.68
C ASN A 191 -0.06 -4.00 -8.30
N ASN A 192 1.20 -3.82 -7.94
CA ASN A 192 1.64 -3.18 -6.70
C ASN A 192 1.87 -1.65 -6.87
N THR A 193 1.24 -1.01 -7.86
CA THR A 193 1.49 0.41 -8.15
C THR A 193 1.34 1.28 -6.90
N LEU A 194 2.38 2.04 -6.59
CA LEU A 194 2.40 3.06 -5.56
C LEU A 194 2.00 4.40 -6.15
N GLU A 195 1.68 5.34 -5.29
CA GLU A 195 1.44 6.72 -5.68
C GLU A 195 1.92 7.67 -4.58
N VAL A 196 2.64 8.70 -5.00
CA VAL A 196 3.11 9.77 -4.14
C VAL A 196 2.16 10.95 -4.27
N LEU A 197 1.63 11.41 -3.15
CA LEU A 197 0.89 12.67 -3.06
C LEU A 197 1.81 13.71 -2.44
N VAL A 198 1.92 14.86 -3.10
CA VAL A 198 2.64 16.03 -2.60
C VAL A 198 1.60 17.08 -2.25
N VAL A 199 1.40 17.31 -0.95
CA VAL A 199 0.37 18.18 -0.42
C VAL A 199 1.01 19.50 0.04
N ASP A 200 0.38 20.61 -0.36
CA ASP A 200 0.80 21.94 0.02
C ASP A 200 0.38 22.30 1.46
N PRO A 201 1.00 23.31 2.10
CA PRO A 201 0.57 23.82 3.39
C PRO A 201 -0.89 24.34 3.33
N LEU A 202 -1.56 24.35 4.47
CA LEU A 202 -2.84 25.05 4.60
C LEU A 202 -2.62 26.56 4.37
N GLN A 203 -3.46 27.19 3.56
CA GLN A 203 -3.45 28.64 3.32
C GLN A 203 -4.08 29.40 4.49
#